data_AF-A0A1X0T1U8-F1
#
_entry.id   AF-A0A1X0T1U8-F1
#
_cell.length_a   1.000
_cell.length_b   1.000
_cell.length_c   1.000
_cell.angle_alpha   90.00
_cell.angle_beta   90.00
_cell.angle_gamma   90.00
#
_symmetry.space_group_name_H-M   'P 1'
#
loop_
_entity.id
_entity.type
_entity.pdbx_description
1 polymer ?
#
loop_
_entity_poly.entity_id
_entity_poly.type
_entity_poly.pdbx_seq_one_letter_code
_entity_poly.pdbx_strand_id
1 'polypeptide(L)'
;MAETIEQAEAIPEGYPQAPAGLSTAAAALDPSMIWQRIEAYVAHRWSARDVVWIIEGPGGWKPPLTPATIASVEIWNGETWETVMLSPSPLGGYCLPGCGPYRFTGTAGGGDVPAAVSEAFRRLAEYMASKPGKAGATTEGITAGSISLTHRRSASWLAEAIQNSGAGDLLRTYRRV
;
A
#
# COMPACT_ATOMS: atom_id res chain seq x y z
N MET A 1 11.81 -21.97 4.28
CA MET A 1 11.10 -20.96 5.10
C MET A 1 9.72 -20.83 4.49
N ALA A 2 8.68 -20.62 5.28
CA ALA A 2 7.34 -20.48 4.76
C ALA A 2 7.21 -19.19 3.93
N GLU A 3 6.69 -19.29 2.72
CA GLU A 3 6.59 -18.21 1.74
C GLU A 3 5.15 -18.03 1.27
N THR A 4 4.70 -16.78 1.17
CA THR A 4 3.41 -16.45 0.56
C THR A 4 3.55 -16.54 -0.95
N ILE A 5 2.90 -17.53 -1.57
CA ILE A 5 2.89 -17.71 -3.02
C ILE A 5 1.71 -16.98 -3.69
N GLU A 6 0.65 -16.72 -2.94
CA GLU A 6 -0.51 -15.95 -3.40
C GLU A 6 -1.05 -15.07 -2.28
N GLN A 7 -1.45 -13.84 -2.64
CA GLN A 7 -2.16 -12.92 -1.77
C GLN A 7 -3.29 -12.27 -2.57
N ALA A 8 -4.53 -12.52 -2.14
CA ALA A 8 -5.72 -11.93 -2.73
C ALA A 8 -6.37 -10.98 -1.71
N GLU A 9 -6.34 -9.67 -1.99
CA GLU A 9 -7.01 -8.65 -1.19
C GLU A 9 -8.36 -8.28 -1.82
N ALA A 10 -9.41 -8.23 -1.01
CA ALA A 10 -10.69 -7.66 -1.42
C ALA A 10 -10.58 -6.13 -1.59
N ILE A 11 -11.53 -5.54 -2.30
CA ILE A 11 -11.67 -4.09 -2.38
C ILE A 11 -12.22 -3.60 -1.02
N PRO A 12 -11.60 -2.61 -0.36
CA PRO A 12 -12.13 -2.07 0.89
C PRO A 12 -13.45 -1.32 0.64
N GLU A 13 -14.35 -1.32 1.63
CA GLU A 13 -15.64 -0.60 1.55
C GLU A 13 -15.46 0.92 1.41
N GLY A 14 -14.35 1.45 1.92
CA GLY A 14 -14.00 2.86 1.83
C GLY A 14 -12.61 3.14 2.36
N TYR A 15 -12.04 4.26 1.93
CA TYR A 15 -10.75 4.75 2.40
C TYR A 15 -10.89 5.76 3.56
N PRO A 16 -9.85 5.96 4.38
CA PRO A 16 -9.86 7.01 5.38
C PRO A 16 -10.13 8.38 4.75
N GLN A 17 -10.74 9.28 5.53
CA GLN A 17 -10.99 10.64 5.08
C GLN A 17 -9.68 11.36 4.71
N ALA A 18 -9.73 12.19 3.68
CA ALA A 18 -8.59 13.00 3.30
C ALA A 18 -8.18 13.93 4.46
N PRO A 19 -6.87 14.15 4.68
CA PRO A 19 -6.40 15.07 5.70
C PRO A 19 -6.80 16.52 5.36
N ALA A 20 -7.00 17.33 6.39
CA ALA A 20 -7.26 18.76 6.25
C ALA A 20 -6.02 19.52 5.71
N GLY A 21 -6.22 20.76 5.25
CA GLY A 21 -5.14 21.64 4.82
C GLY A 21 -4.61 21.38 3.41
N LEU A 22 -5.36 20.66 2.58
CA LEU A 22 -5.09 20.52 1.15
C LEU A 22 -5.42 21.82 0.41
N SER A 23 -4.61 22.14 -0.61
CA SER A 23 -4.94 23.17 -1.59
C SER A 23 -6.22 22.80 -2.35
N THR A 24 -6.90 23.79 -2.94
CA THR A 24 -8.12 23.54 -3.74
C THR A 24 -7.88 22.53 -4.87
N ALA A 25 -6.69 22.56 -5.48
CA ALA A 25 -6.33 21.64 -6.54
C ALA A 25 -6.09 20.22 -6.01
N ALA A 26 -5.42 20.08 -4.86
CA ALA A 26 -5.20 18.78 -4.21
C ALA A 26 -6.50 18.18 -3.67
N ALA A 27 -7.38 19.00 -3.09
CA ALA A 27 -8.69 18.57 -2.61
C ALA A 27 -9.65 18.14 -3.73
N ALA A 28 -9.39 18.55 -4.98
CA ALA A 28 -10.18 18.13 -6.14
C ALA A 28 -9.80 16.75 -6.69
N LEU A 29 -8.67 16.17 -6.24
CA LEU A 29 -8.28 14.81 -6.60
C LEU A 29 -9.16 13.80 -5.86
N ASP A 30 -9.42 12.64 -6.48
CA ASP A 30 -10.07 11.52 -5.78
C ASP A 30 -9.15 11.03 -4.65
N PRO A 31 -9.56 11.15 -3.38
CA PRO A 31 -8.74 10.74 -2.25
C PRO A 31 -8.47 9.23 -2.25
N SER A 32 -9.38 8.42 -2.82
CA SER A 32 -9.23 6.96 -2.93
C SER A 32 -8.01 6.59 -3.77
N MET A 33 -7.77 7.33 -4.87
CA MET A 33 -6.61 7.14 -5.73
C MET A 33 -5.28 7.39 -4.98
N ILE A 34 -5.25 8.39 -4.09
CA ILE A 34 -4.06 8.71 -3.30
C ILE A 34 -3.80 7.61 -2.27
N TRP A 35 -4.85 7.15 -1.59
CA TRP A 35 -4.75 6.04 -0.64
C TRP A 35 -4.28 4.74 -1.29
N GLN A 36 -4.82 4.38 -2.45
CA GLN A 36 -4.39 3.20 -3.21
C GLN A 36 -2.89 3.25 -3.53
N ARG A 37 -2.37 4.42 -3.90
CA ARG A 37 -0.92 4.60 -4.16
C ARG A 37 -0.09 4.43 -2.90
N ILE A 38 -0.53 4.98 -1.77
CA ILE A 38 0.17 4.84 -0.49
C ILE A 38 0.18 3.37 -0.06
N GLU A 39 -0.98 2.70 -0.06
CA GLU A 39 -1.08 1.30 0.34
C GLU A 39 -0.33 0.35 -0.60
N ALA A 40 -0.20 0.67 -1.89
CA ALA A 40 0.65 -0.10 -2.81
C ALA A 40 2.16 0.05 -2.50
N TYR A 41 2.56 1.16 -1.88
CA TYR A 41 3.96 1.44 -1.53
C TYR A 41 4.39 0.82 -0.20
N VAL A 42 3.44 0.52 0.69
CA VAL A 42 3.71 0.02 2.05
C VAL A 42 3.07 -1.34 2.30
N ALA A 43 3.55 -2.03 3.33
CA ALA A 43 2.96 -3.28 3.81
C ALA A 43 1.88 -3.05 4.88
N HIS A 44 1.25 -1.87 4.86
CA HIS A 44 0.23 -1.46 5.82
C HIS A 44 -1.10 -1.16 5.10
N ARG A 45 -2.22 -1.44 5.76
CA ARG A 45 -3.57 -1.10 5.28
C ARG A 45 -4.27 -0.28 6.35
N TRP A 46 -4.93 0.80 5.96
CA TRP A 46 -5.71 1.62 6.89
C TRP A 46 -7.20 1.34 6.79
N SER A 47 -7.66 0.85 5.63
CA SER A 47 -9.01 0.30 5.50
C SER A 47 -8.98 -1.21 5.64
N ALA A 48 -9.81 -1.70 6.56
CA ALA A 48 -10.08 -3.13 6.70
C ALA A 48 -10.61 -3.71 5.39
N ARG A 49 -10.07 -4.87 5.00
CA ARG A 49 -10.53 -5.67 3.88
C ARG A 49 -10.24 -7.14 4.14
N ASP A 50 -11.02 -8.02 3.52
CA ASP A 50 -10.76 -9.44 3.54
C ASP A 50 -9.52 -9.77 2.72
N VAL A 51 -8.72 -10.70 3.22
CA VAL A 51 -7.51 -11.17 2.54
C VAL A 51 -7.38 -12.67 2.68
N VAL A 52 -7.02 -13.31 1.58
CA VAL A 52 -6.64 -14.72 1.53
C VAL A 52 -5.15 -14.80 1.16
N TRP A 53 -4.40 -15.59 1.93
CA TRP A 53 -3.01 -15.91 1.63
C TRP A 53 -2.85 -17.41 1.39
N ILE A 54 -2.12 -17.78 0.34
CA ILE A 54 -1.63 -19.14 0.13
C ILE A 54 -0.15 -19.20 0.46
N ILE A 55 0.23 -20.15 1.31
CA ILE A 55 1.57 -20.29 1.86
C ILE A 55 2.12 -21.67 1.52
N GLU A 56 3.38 -21.73 1.10
CA GLU A 56 4.12 -22.95 0.87
C GLU A 56 5.41 -22.99 1.69
N GLY A 57 5.84 -24.20 2.06
CA GLY A 57 7.08 -24.48 2.77
C GLY A 57 6.92 -24.51 4.30
N PRO A 58 7.81 -25.24 4.99
CA PRO A 58 7.80 -25.33 6.45
C PRO A 58 8.46 -24.11 7.11
N GLY A 59 8.13 -23.92 8.41
CA GLY A 59 8.75 -22.93 9.28
C GLY A 59 7.80 -21.82 9.74
N GLY A 60 8.36 -20.73 10.27
CA GLY A 60 7.57 -19.59 10.74
C GLY A 60 7.04 -18.75 9.58
N TRP A 61 5.75 -18.40 9.64
CA TRP A 61 5.09 -17.48 8.73
C TRP A 61 4.39 -16.38 9.51
N LYS A 62 4.42 -15.15 8.98
CA LYS A 62 3.65 -14.02 9.48
C LYS A 62 2.92 -13.34 8.32
N PRO A 63 1.70 -12.82 8.51
CA PRO A 63 1.00 -12.07 7.48
C PRO A 63 1.89 -10.96 6.92
N PRO A 64 2.01 -10.84 5.59
CA PRO A 64 2.83 -9.80 4.96
C PRO A 64 2.18 -8.41 5.05
N LEU A 65 0.89 -8.31 5.37
CA LEU A 65 0.16 -7.06 5.58
C LEU A 65 -0.04 -6.78 7.07
N THR A 66 -0.09 -5.50 7.45
CA THR A 66 -0.30 -5.05 8.83
C THR A 66 -1.35 -3.92 8.88
N PRO A 67 -2.16 -3.83 9.95
CA PRO A 67 -2.48 -4.90 10.88
C PRO A 67 -3.21 -6.04 10.15
N ALA A 68 -3.04 -7.27 10.61
CA ALA A 68 -3.75 -8.42 10.06
C ALA A 68 -4.29 -9.31 11.18
N THR A 69 -5.52 -9.80 11.00
CA THR A 69 -6.19 -10.73 11.90
C THR A 69 -6.56 -11.97 11.11
N ILE A 70 -6.04 -13.13 11.53
CA ILE A 70 -6.36 -14.41 10.89
C ILE A 70 -7.63 -14.99 11.53
N ALA A 71 -8.61 -15.32 10.68
CA ALA A 71 -9.87 -15.92 11.09
C ALA A 71 -9.84 -17.45 10.98
N SER A 72 -9.27 -17.98 9.89
CA SER A 72 -9.14 -19.42 9.68
C SER A 72 -7.82 -19.79 9.02
N VAL A 73 -7.40 -21.03 9.29
CA VAL A 73 -6.21 -21.66 8.69
C VAL A 73 -6.60 -23.04 8.21
N GLU A 74 -6.25 -23.35 6.97
CA GLU A 74 -6.56 -24.61 6.31
C GLU A 74 -5.31 -25.15 5.62
N ILE A 75 -5.24 -26.47 5.45
CA ILE A 75 -4.20 -27.16 4.68
C ILE A 75 -4.85 -27.94 3.53
N TRP A 76 -4.21 -27.95 2.36
CA TRP A 76 -4.67 -28.75 1.23
C TRP A 76 -4.25 -30.21 1.41
N ASN A 77 -5.20 -31.14 1.35
CA ASN A 77 -4.94 -32.58 1.49
C ASN A 77 -4.77 -33.32 0.14
N GLY A 78 -4.85 -32.60 -0.98
CA GLY A 78 -4.84 -33.16 -2.34
C GLY A 78 -6.20 -33.08 -3.04
N GLU A 79 -7.29 -32.98 -2.29
CA GLU A 79 -8.67 -32.95 -2.82
C GLU A 79 -9.47 -31.75 -2.29
N THR A 80 -9.29 -31.41 -1.02
CA THR A 80 -10.04 -30.37 -0.31
C THR A 80 -9.16 -29.61 0.68
N TRP A 81 -9.65 -28.43 1.09
CA TRP A 81 -9.06 -27.65 2.17
C TRP A 81 -9.62 -28.15 3.51
N GLU A 82 -8.75 -28.55 4.42
CA GLU A 82 -9.11 -29.00 5.77
C GLU A 82 -8.63 -27.99 6.81
N THR A 83 -9.50 -27.63 7.77
CA THR A 83 -9.12 -26.73 8.87
C THR A 83 -8.02 -27.36 9.72
N VAL A 84 -6.99 -26.57 10.03
CA VAL A 84 -5.85 -26.99 10.84
C VAL A 84 -5.54 -25.97 11.92
N MET A 85 -5.18 -26.46 13.11
CA MET A 85 -4.68 -25.61 14.19
C MET A 85 -3.15 -25.57 14.14
N LEU A 86 -2.59 -24.39 13.91
CA LEU A 86 -1.15 -24.17 13.92
C LEU A 86 -0.70 -23.55 15.24
N SER A 87 0.51 -23.90 15.67
CA SER A 87 1.13 -23.29 16.85
C SER A 87 1.61 -21.87 16.52
N PRO A 88 1.60 -20.94 17.49
CA PRO A 88 2.15 -19.60 17.30
C PRO A 88 3.66 -19.66 17.04
N SER A 89 4.16 -18.74 16.22
CA SER A 89 5.59 -18.57 15.96
C SER A 89 6.21 -17.55 16.93
N PRO A 90 7.45 -17.78 17.42
CA PRO A 90 8.15 -16.84 18.30
C PRO A 90 8.44 -15.48 17.67
N LEU A 91 8.42 -15.39 16.32
CA LEU A 91 8.58 -14.14 15.57
C LEU A 91 7.24 -13.44 15.27
N GLY A 92 6.16 -13.89 15.91
CA GLY A 92 4.78 -13.57 15.54
C GLY A 92 4.27 -14.48 14.40
N GLY A 93 2.95 -14.60 14.30
CA GLY A 93 2.29 -15.47 13.32
C GLY A 93 2.27 -16.94 13.72
N TYR A 94 2.55 -17.84 12.78
CA TYR A 94 2.27 -19.28 12.88
C TYR A 94 3.47 -20.13 12.47
N CYS A 95 3.63 -21.30 13.09
CA CYS A 95 4.60 -22.33 12.71
C CYS A 95 3.93 -23.38 11.81
N LEU A 96 4.40 -23.48 10.56
CA LEU A 96 3.92 -24.46 9.59
C LEU A 96 4.77 -25.74 9.69
N PRO A 97 4.18 -26.89 10.05
CA PRO A 97 4.93 -28.13 10.30
C PRO A 97 5.39 -28.85 9.02
N GLY A 98 4.81 -28.53 7.87
CA GLY A 98 5.09 -29.19 6.59
C GLY A 98 5.04 -28.23 5.41
N CYS A 99 5.20 -28.75 4.19
CA CYS A 99 5.30 -27.93 2.99
C CYS A 99 3.98 -27.29 2.52
N GLY A 100 2.82 -27.78 2.99
CA GLY A 100 1.52 -27.23 2.58
C GLY A 100 1.04 -27.75 1.22
N PRO A 101 0.25 -26.96 0.46
CA PRO A 101 -0.04 -25.55 0.69
C PRO A 101 -1.03 -25.31 1.85
N TYR A 102 -0.87 -24.17 2.52
CA TYR A 102 -1.78 -23.68 3.56
C TYR A 102 -2.55 -22.47 3.05
N ARG A 103 -3.82 -22.36 3.42
CA ARG A 103 -4.68 -21.20 3.15
C ARG A 103 -5.01 -20.51 4.45
N PHE A 104 -4.69 -19.22 4.51
CA PHE A 104 -5.04 -18.35 5.63
C PHE A 104 -6.09 -17.37 5.14
N THR A 105 -7.22 -17.30 5.84
CA THR A 105 -8.27 -16.31 5.57
C THR A 105 -8.38 -15.38 6.76
N GLY A 106 -8.47 -14.09 6.51
CA GLY A 106 -8.57 -13.09 7.56
C GLY A 106 -8.84 -11.70 7.02
N THR A 107 -8.59 -10.70 7.85
CA THR A 107 -8.71 -9.29 7.47
C THR A 107 -7.36 -8.60 7.58
N ALA A 108 -7.12 -7.63 6.69
CA ALA A 108 -6.00 -6.71 6.79
C ALA A 108 -6.50 -5.26 6.81
N GLY A 109 -5.94 -4.47 7.72
CA GLY A 109 -6.19 -3.04 7.83
C GLY A 109 -7.10 -2.64 8.98
N GLY A 110 -7.18 -1.32 9.17
CA GLY A 110 -7.89 -0.68 10.28
C GLY A 110 -6.95 0.20 11.10
N GLY A 111 -7.45 0.69 12.23
CA GLY A 111 -6.72 1.58 13.13
C GLY A 111 -6.71 3.04 12.66
N ASP A 112 -6.13 3.90 13.50
CA ASP A 112 -6.03 5.33 13.22
C ASP A 112 -4.91 5.63 12.22
N VAL A 113 -5.14 6.63 11.36
CA VAL A 113 -4.12 7.14 10.44
C VAL A 113 -3.13 8.03 11.22
N PRO A 114 -1.85 7.66 11.32
CA PRO A 114 -0.87 8.47 12.03
C PRO A 114 -0.60 9.79 11.30
N ALA A 115 -0.27 10.85 12.06
CA ALA A 115 -0.02 12.18 11.50
C ALA A 115 1.04 12.19 10.38
N ALA A 116 2.07 11.35 10.47
CA ALA A 116 3.08 11.20 9.43
C ALA A 116 2.52 10.65 8.11
N VAL A 117 1.52 9.75 8.17
CA VAL A 117 0.85 9.18 7.00
C VAL A 117 -0.11 10.20 6.39
N SER A 118 -0.83 10.96 7.23
CA SER A 118 -1.64 12.10 6.79
C SER A 118 -0.80 13.16 6.08
N GLU A 119 0.40 13.45 6.59
CA GLU A 119 1.33 14.37 5.93
C GLU A 119 1.90 13.79 4.63
N ALA A 120 2.17 12.48 4.57
CA ALA A 120 2.58 11.80 3.34
C ALA A 120 1.49 11.89 2.26
N PHE A 121 0.22 11.68 2.64
CA PHE A 121 -0.93 11.89 1.79
C PHE A 121 -0.97 13.33 1.27
N ARG A 122 -0.85 14.32 2.15
CA ARG A 122 -0.88 15.73 1.78
C ARG A 122 0.21 16.04 0.76
N ARG A 123 1.45 15.63 1.00
CA ARG A 123 2.58 15.86 0.07
C ARG A 123 2.35 15.21 -1.29
N LEU A 124 1.85 13.98 -1.31
CA LEU A 124 1.56 13.27 -2.55
C LEU A 124 0.43 13.97 -3.33
N ALA A 125 -0.66 14.34 -2.66
CA ALA A 125 -1.79 15.04 -3.26
C ALA A 125 -1.38 16.40 -3.84
N GLU A 126 -0.62 17.22 -3.09
CA GLU A 126 -0.10 18.50 -3.57
C GLU A 126 0.82 18.34 -4.78
N TYR A 127 1.70 17.32 -4.75
CA TYR A 127 2.59 17.03 -5.86
C TYR A 127 1.82 16.63 -7.11
N MET A 128 0.82 15.75 -6.97
CA MET A 128 -0.01 15.28 -8.08
C MET A 128 -0.93 16.37 -8.63
N ALA A 129 -1.39 17.30 -7.78
CA ALA A 129 -2.20 18.45 -8.18
C ALA A 129 -1.37 19.56 -8.84
N SER A 130 -0.04 19.52 -8.72
CA SER A 130 0.83 20.51 -9.36
C SER A 130 0.61 20.50 -10.87
N LYS A 131 0.25 21.67 -11.43
CA LYS A 131 -0.14 21.81 -12.85
C LYS A 131 0.93 21.16 -13.74
N PRO A 132 0.59 20.10 -14.49
CA PRO A 132 1.58 19.35 -15.27
C PRO A 132 1.97 20.02 -16.58
N GLY A 133 1.37 21.17 -16.90
CA GLY A 133 1.45 21.75 -18.24
C GLY A 133 0.61 20.93 -19.21
N LYS A 134 1.02 20.91 -20.48
CA LYS A 134 0.37 20.09 -21.52
C LYS A 134 0.60 18.60 -21.27
N ALA A 135 -0.47 17.80 -21.34
CA ALA A 135 -0.37 16.35 -21.19
C ALA A 135 0.66 15.75 -22.18
N GLY A 136 1.55 14.90 -21.66
CA GLY A 136 2.62 14.28 -22.44
C GLY A 136 3.85 15.16 -22.67
N ALA A 137 3.85 16.44 -22.26
CA ALA A 137 5.03 17.29 -22.34
C ALA A 137 6.02 16.98 -21.21
N THR A 138 7.30 16.84 -21.55
CA THR A 138 8.41 16.72 -20.58
C THR A 138 9.12 18.05 -20.35
N THR A 139 8.89 19.04 -21.22
CA THR A 139 9.44 20.39 -21.11
C THR A 139 8.39 21.39 -21.58
N GLU A 140 8.20 22.47 -20.82
CA GLU A 140 7.35 23.60 -21.18
C GLU A 140 8.12 24.89 -20.93
N GLY A 141 8.11 25.80 -21.90
CA GLY A 141 8.79 27.09 -21.84
C GLY A 141 7.81 28.20 -22.11
N ILE A 142 7.80 29.22 -21.24
CA ILE A 142 7.00 30.44 -21.41
C ILE A 142 7.99 31.61 -21.45
N THR A 143 7.94 32.39 -22.54
CA THR A 143 8.72 33.63 -22.69
C THR A 143 7.77 34.80 -22.71
N ALA A 144 7.94 35.74 -21.78
CA ALA A 144 7.17 36.98 -21.69
C ALA A 144 8.14 38.17 -21.59
N GLY A 145 8.32 38.89 -22.70
CA GLY A 145 9.28 39.98 -22.78
C GLY A 145 10.72 39.47 -22.59
N SER A 146 11.40 39.98 -21.55
CA SER A 146 12.77 39.56 -21.18
C SER A 146 12.83 38.40 -20.19
N ILE A 147 11.69 37.90 -19.69
CA ILE A 147 11.63 36.80 -18.73
C ILE A 147 11.33 35.50 -19.48
N SER A 148 12.17 34.49 -19.29
CA SER A 148 11.93 33.11 -19.73
C SER A 148 11.80 32.18 -18.53
N LEU A 149 10.78 31.33 -18.56
CA LEU A 149 10.47 30.34 -17.53
C LEU A 149 10.41 28.98 -18.21
N THR A 150 11.33 28.09 -17.86
CA THR A 150 11.38 26.72 -18.39
C THR A 150 11.13 25.73 -17.27
N HIS A 151 10.08 24.94 -17.40
CA HIS A 151 9.81 23.79 -16.55
C HIS A 151 10.21 22.52 -17.28
N ARG A 152 11.04 21.68 -16.64
CA ARG A 152 11.38 20.35 -17.13
C ARG A 152 10.94 19.31 -16.11
N ARG A 153 10.30 18.23 -16.57
CA ARG A 153 9.91 17.09 -15.75
C ARG A 153 10.37 15.80 -16.41
N SER A 154 10.67 14.78 -15.61
CA SER A 154 10.93 13.45 -16.14
C SER A 154 9.64 12.85 -16.71
N ALA A 155 9.76 11.95 -17.69
CA ALA A 155 8.60 11.19 -18.17
C ALA A 155 7.99 10.31 -17.07
N SER A 156 8.81 9.91 -16.08
CA SER A 156 8.42 9.09 -14.93
C SER A 156 7.87 9.89 -13.75
N TRP A 157 7.70 11.23 -13.85
CA TRP A 157 7.43 12.07 -12.67
C TRP A 157 6.19 11.64 -11.85
N LEU A 158 5.11 11.19 -12.51
CA LEU A 158 3.92 10.63 -11.84
C LEU A 158 4.11 9.19 -11.36
N ALA A 159 4.96 8.41 -12.03
CA ALA A 159 5.31 7.05 -11.59
C ALA A 159 6.16 7.10 -10.32
N GLU A 160 7.02 8.11 -10.20
CA GLU A 160 7.90 8.37 -9.05
C GLU A 160 7.31 9.40 -8.08
N ALA A 161 6.01 9.67 -8.15
CA ALA A 161 5.37 10.73 -7.37
C ALA A 161 5.56 10.59 -5.85
N ILE A 162 5.60 9.35 -5.34
CA ILE A 162 5.83 9.09 -3.91
C ILE A 162 7.23 9.51 -3.47
N GLN A 163 8.23 9.23 -4.29
CA GLN A 163 9.62 9.61 -4.06
C GLN A 163 9.80 11.11 -4.24
N ASN A 164 9.30 11.67 -5.34
CA ASN A 164 9.46 13.08 -5.69
C ASN A 164 8.71 14.05 -4.77
N SER A 165 7.63 13.61 -4.15
CA SER A 165 6.89 14.40 -3.15
C SER A 165 7.52 14.38 -1.75
N GLY A 166 8.52 13.51 -1.51
CA GLY A 166 9.06 13.27 -0.17
C GLY A 166 8.06 12.56 0.76
N ALA A 167 6.97 11.97 0.22
CA ALA A 167 6.05 11.13 0.98
C ALA A 167 6.70 9.79 1.35
N GLY A 168 7.57 9.26 0.48
CA GLY A 168 8.25 7.98 0.71
C GLY A 168 9.08 7.93 2.00
N ASP A 169 9.71 9.03 2.39
CA ASP A 169 10.52 9.10 3.61
C ASP A 169 9.66 8.93 4.87
N LEU A 170 8.47 9.53 4.88
CA LEU A 170 7.50 9.41 5.97
C LEU A 170 6.88 8.01 6.05
N LEU A 171 6.81 7.33 4.91
CA LEU A 171 6.23 5.98 4.78
C LEU A 171 7.26 4.86 5.04
N ARG A 172 8.54 5.18 5.23
CA ARG A 172 9.63 4.19 5.34
C ARG A 172 9.39 3.14 6.42
N THR A 173 8.86 3.53 7.57
CA THR A 173 8.58 2.63 8.71
C THR A 173 7.49 1.60 8.41
N TYR A 174 6.62 1.86 7.44
CA TYR A 174 5.52 0.98 7.04
C TYR A 174 5.89 0.05 5.89
N ARG A 175 7.09 0.20 5.32
CA ARG A 175 7.60 -0.71 4.29
C ARG A 175 8.03 -2.02 4.94
N ARG A 176 7.88 -3.12 4.20
CA ARG A 176 8.41 -4.42 4.62
C ARG A 176 9.93 -4.33 4.73
N VAL A 177 10.48 -4.84 5.84
CA VAL A 177 11.92 -5.06 6.07
C VAL A 177 12.36 -6.33 5.36
#